data_AF-A0A1Y1V1Q4-F1
#
_entry.id   AF-A0A1Y1V1Q4-F1
#
_cell.length_a   1.000
_cell.length_b   1.000
_cell.length_c   1.000
_cell.angle_alpha   90.00
_cell.angle_beta   90.00
_cell.angle_gamma   90.00
#
_symmetry.space_group_name_H-M   'P 1'
#
loop_
_entity.id
_entity.type
_entity.pdbx_description
1 polymer ?
#
loop_
_entity_poly.entity_id
_entity_poly.type
_entity_poly.pdbx_seq_one_letter_code
_entity_poly.pdbx_strand_id
1 'polypeptide(L)'
;MEVANIVLPAINQTNNTLSDNYSKNDKNVLKNASILKLPNTIVGRVKVDKNSKTMSSDSKDALKSLVDSLIGNDNSKNRVRAMDIQRVINIINEIEKKILILNMIPKNLDVVFKIDIGNKAFNIVKMYKDIEKELKIYHNQCTASGMDYTEDENYIELTHQYRTIIRRIYRLFLQDKQLYSRLYHSYKRRMEDEQHLEEDKIKKREVVSEELVRELEQEKSCKKFEMYIKEIKVFFEERLMESVEEEQKQQKKIERIITKEEQTNKQIHVVQNSLNETNLKRYHENKEREKIIDKLSNDLEAIRANSDKMKKRIIDTSNKKNDQTKMIYKQKTDALKAEIELLENQYNELILQNNEEELNLRKKSYKVEGEVENWIHKYDQEVGERHNELEELIKRYNEGNQALSIQRDRFKEVSEEYYQIEKRKEEERLEEERLEKIRIITWTNNAIRIQRVWKKFYAAHGPFRTVRIFFNINFIL
;
A
#
# COMPACT_ATOMS: atom_id res chain seq x y z
N MET A 1 -31.19 27.66 -40.26
CA MET A 1 -31.80 26.84 -39.20
C MET A 1 -31.08 25.50 -39.16
N GLU A 2 -29.98 25.41 -38.41
CA GLU A 2 -29.43 24.13 -37.96
C GLU A 2 -29.00 24.36 -36.51
N VAL A 3 -29.75 23.76 -35.59
CA VAL A 3 -29.56 23.89 -34.15
C VAL A 3 -28.59 22.81 -33.71
N ALA A 4 -27.44 23.24 -33.21
CA ALA A 4 -26.46 22.41 -32.55
C ALA A 4 -27.01 21.89 -31.22
N ASN A 5 -27.13 20.57 -31.09
CA ASN A 5 -27.38 19.91 -29.80
C ASN A 5 -26.04 19.61 -29.12
N ILE A 6 -25.80 20.33 -28.01
CA ILE A 6 -24.66 20.19 -27.10
C ILE A 6 -25.18 19.53 -25.81
N VAL A 7 -24.61 18.36 -25.50
CA VAL A 7 -24.23 17.82 -24.16
C VAL A 7 -25.38 17.48 -23.19
N LEU A 8 -25.46 16.25 -22.66
CA LEU A 8 -24.77 15.79 -21.43
C LEU A 8 -24.68 14.25 -21.38
N PRO A 9 -23.56 13.65 -20.92
CA PRO A 9 -23.53 12.25 -20.49
C PRO A 9 -24.00 12.11 -19.05
N ALA A 10 -24.77 11.04 -18.82
CA ALA A 10 -25.37 10.64 -17.57
C ALA A 10 -24.33 10.36 -16.46
N ILE A 11 -24.64 10.88 -15.27
CA ILE A 11 -23.98 10.56 -14.00
C ILE A 11 -24.52 9.20 -13.54
N ASN A 12 -23.72 8.15 -13.67
CA ASN A 12 -23.96 6.88 -12.99
C ASN A 12 -23.33 6.93 -11.60
N GLN A 13 -24.18 6.83 -10.58
CA GLN A 13 -23.79 6.57 -9.20
C GLN A 13 -23.45 5.08 -9.06
N THR A 14 -22.18 4.77 -8.90
CA THR A 14 -21.74 3.50 -8.30
C THR A 14 -21.25 3.78 -6.89
N ASN A 15 -22.04 3.33 -5.92
CA ASN A 15 -21.59 3.12 -4.55
C ASN A 15 -20.44 2.11 -4.59
N ASN A 16 -19.26 2.50 -4.14
CA ASN A 16 -18.34 1.58 -3.50
C ASN A 16 -17.52 2.31 -2.45
N THR A 17 -17.78 1.88 -1.22
CA THR A 17 -16.98 2.03 -0.01
C THR A 17 -15.50 1.81 -0.27
N LEU A 18 -14.67 2.78 0.13
CA LEU A 18 -13.57 2.64 1.09
C LEU A 18 -12.80 3.96 1.10
N SER A 19 -12.99 4.74 2.18
CA SER A 19 -12.21 5.93 2.46
C SER A 19 -11.02 5.57 3.32
N ASP A 20 -9.82 5.68 2.74
CA ASP A 20 -8.58 5.86 3.49
C ASP A 20 -8.54 7.28 4.05
N ASN A 21 -8.37 7.38 5.38
CA ASN A 21 -7.95 8.61 6.06
C ASN A 21 -6.50 8.43 6.50
N TYR A 22 -5.59 9.18 5.89
CA TYR A 22 -4.28 9.49 6.45
C TYR A 22 -4.28 10.94 6.92
N SER A 23 -3.99 11.19 8.20
CA SER A 23 -3.06 12.24 8.61
C SER A 23 -2.88 12.26 10.13
N LYS A 24 -1.62 12.02 10.54
CA LYS A 24 -0.91 12.61 11.69
C LYS A 24 -1.54 12.48 13.09
N ASN A 25 -0.90 11.68 13.93
CA ASN A 25 -0.13 12.27 15.03
C ASN A 25 0.87 11.31 15.69
N ASP A 26 2.03 11.89 15.93
CA ASP A 26 3.18 11.44 16.71
C ASP A 26 2.85 11.11 18.17
N LYS A 27 3.42 10.00 18.67
CA LYS A 27 4.27 9.85 19.89
C LYS A 27 4.00 8.57 20.67
N ASN A 28 5.10 7.87 20.92
CA ASN A 28 5.38 7.01 22.07
C ASN A 28 4.52 5.74 22.23
N VAL A 29 5.12 4.58 21.97
CA VAL A 29 5.58 3.65 23.03
C VAL A 29 6.46 2.59 22.36
N LEU A 30 7.76 2.61 22.69
CA LEU A 30 8.65 1.47 22.48
C LEU A 30 8.20 0.32 23.40
N LYS A 31 7.82 -0.81 22.82
CA LYS A 31 8.32 -2.15 23.15
C LYS A 31 7.63 -3.20 22.27
N ASN A 32 8.46 -4.09 21.72
CA ASN A 32 8.14 -5.39 21.11
C ASN A 32 8.00 -5.39 19.58
N ALA A 33 9.12 -5.68 18.92
CA ALA A 33 9.32 -6.06 17.52
C ALA A 33 10.62 -6.90 17.51
N SER A 34 10.86 -7.99 16.78
CA SER A 34 10.10 -8.83 15.86
C SER A 34 10.89 -10.13 15.71
N ILE A 35 10.20 -11.26 15.61
CA ILE A 35 10.76 -12.52 15.09
C ILE A 35 10.44 -12.55 13.59
N LEU A 36 11.49 -12.56 12.77
CA LEU A 36 11.62 -13.13 11.41
C LEU A 36 12.61 -12.30 10.60
N LYS A 37 13.85 -12.79 10.51
CA LYS A 37 14.80 -12.43 9.46
C LYS A 37 15.26 -13.72 8.79
N LEU A 38 14.98 -13.83 7.50
CA LEU A 38 15.62 -14.78 6.60
C LEU A 38 17.05 -14.31 6.28
N PRO A 39 17.94 -15.23 5.86
CA PRO A 39 19.38 -15.06 5.92
C PRO A 39 19.96 -14.59 4.58
N ASN A 40 21.02 -13.78 4.65
CA ASN A 40 22.01 -13.68 3.57
C ASN A 40 23.43 -13.65 4.17
N THR A 41 24.19 -14.67 3.77
CA THR A 41 25.60 -14.64 3.30
C THR A 41 26.66 -13.77 4.00
N ILE A 42 27.55 -14.48 4.69
CA ILE A 42 29.04 -14.51 4.57
C ILE A 42 29.78 -13.18 4.41
N VAL A 43 30.43 -12.74 5.50
CA VAL A 43 31.84 -12.29 5.52
C VAL A 43 32.46 -12.73 6.84
N GLY A 44 33.64 -13.35 6.76
CA GLY A 44 34.23 -14.19 7.80
C GLY A 44 34.75 -13.47 9.05
N ARG A 45 34.70 -14.21 10.15
CA ARG A 45 35.75 -14.25 11.16
C ARG A 45 36.01 -15.69 11.53
N VAL A 46 37.26 -16.09 11.37
CA VAL A 46 37.83 -17.35 11.83
C VAL A 46 37.62 -17.46 13.34
N LYS A 47 36.81 -18.42 13.76
CA LYS A 47 36.86 -19.01 15.10
C LYS A 47 37.25 -20.46 14.92
N VAL A 48 38.38 -20.80 15.53
CA VAL A 48 38.96 -22.14 15.60
C VAL A 48 37.96 -23.07 16.32
N ASP A 49 37.54 -24.12 15.62
CA ASP A 49 36.68 -25.17 16.14
C ASP A 49 37.39 -25.98 17.22
N LYS A 50 36.76 -26.09 18.40
CA LYS A 50 37.17 -27.00 19.49
C LYS A 50 36.47 -28.36 19.43
N ASN A 51 35.84 -28.75 18.31
CA ASN A 51 35.06 -29.99 18.22
C ASN A 51 35.26 -30.80 16.92
N SER A 52 36.48 -30.86 16.37
CA SER A 52 36.80 -31.89 15.36
C SER A 52 37.07 -33.24 16.03
N LYS A 53 36.04 -33.85 16.62
CA LYS A 53 35.99 -35.28 16.97
C LYS A 53 35.59 -36.08 15.73
N THR A 54 36.39 -36.04 14.69
CA THR A 54 36.31 -37.03 13.61
C THR A 54 37.72 -37.47 13.30
N MET A 55 38.10 -38.61 13.88
CA MET A 55 39.30 -39.33 13.48
C MET A 55 39.25 -39.58 11.97
N SER A 56 40.33 -39.22 11.29
CA SER A 56 40.61 -39.52 9.87
C SER A 56 40.37 -41.01 9.59
N SER A 57 39.89 -41.35 8.37
CA SER A 57 39.65 -42.75 7.97
C SER A 57 40.87 -43.63 8.22
N ASP A 58 42.07 -43.09 7.97
CA ASP A 58 43.34 -43.81 8.13
C ASP A 58 43.61 -44.16 9.60
N SER A 59 43.14 -43.32 10.52
CA SER A 59 43.24 -43.57 11.97
C SER A 59 42.15 -44.50 12.51
N LYS A 60 41.02 -44.66 11.80
CA LYS A 60 40.02 -45.68 12.12
C LYS A 60 40.45 -47.06 11.65
N ASP A 61 41.09 -47.14 10.48
CA ASP A 61 41.62 -48.40 9.95
C ASP A 61 42.83 -48.88 10.75
N ALA A 62 43.67 -47.96 11.24
CA ALA A 62 44.75 -48.28 12.19
C ALA A 62 44.22 -48.79 13.54
N LEU A 63 43.13 -48.22 14.07
CA LEU A 63 42.49 -48.70 15.31
C LEU A 63 41.80 -50.05 15.10
N LYS A 64 41.18 -50.29 13.94
CA LYS A 64 40.57 -51.57 13.59
C LYS A 64 41.64 -52.67 13.47
N SER A 65 42.76 -52.37 12.82
CA SER A 65 43.93 -53.26 12.77
C SER A 65 44.54 -53.54 14.15
N LEU A 66 44.58 -52.55 15.04
CA LEU A 66 45.10 -52.73 16.41
C LEU A 66 44.15 -53.57 17.27
N VAL A 67 42.83 -53.39 17.11
CA VAL A 67 41.79 -54.17 17.79
C VAL A 67 41.73 -55.59 17.25
N ASP A 68 41.87 -55.81 15.94
CA ASP A 68 41.93 -57.14 15.34
C ASP A 68 43.24 -57.87 15.69
N SER A 69 44.33 -57.14 15.97
CA SER A 69 45.58 -57.70 16.49
C SER A 69 45.56 -57.95 18.01
N LEU A 70 44.69 -57.26 18.78
CA LEU A 70 44.48 -57.46 20.22
C LEU A 70 43.44 -58.56 20.51
N ILE A 71 42.47 -58.72 19.61
CA ILE A 71 41.51 -59.83 19.56
C ILE A 71 42.10 -60.93 18.67
N GLY A 72 43.40 -61.18 18.84
CA GLY A 72 44.10 -62.31 18.28
C GLY A 72 43.32 -63.59 18.60
N ASN A 73 43.15 -64.38 17.55
CA ASN A 73 42.56 -65.70 17.42
C ASN A 73 43.18 -66.72 18.41
N ASP A 74 42.96 -66.51 19.70
CA ASP A 74 43.56 -67.26 20.80
C ASP A 74 42.61 -68.38 21.27
N ASN A 75 42.54 -69.46 20.47
CA ASN A 75 42.20 -70.79 21.00
C ASN A 75 43.17 -71.24 22.13
N SER A 76 44.27 -70.50 22.34
CA SER A 76 45.22 -70.67 23.45
C SER A 76 44.66 -70.20 24.81
N LYS A 77 43.81 -69.16 24.86
CA LYS A 77 43.24 -68.62 26.11
C LYS A 77 42.21 -69.55 26.75
N ASN A 78 41.46 -70.30 25.92
CA ASN A 78 40.51 -71.30 26.42
C ASN A 78 41.21 -72.54 26.99
N ARG A 79 42.39 -72.90 26.49
CA ARG A 79 43.18 -74.02 27.01
C ARG A 79 43.87 -73.71 28.35
N VAL A 80 44.31 -72.45 28.54
CA VAL A 80 44.87 -71.98 29.82
C VAL A 80 43.81 -71.95 30.92
N ARG A 81 42.58 -71.48 30.62
CA ARG A 81 41.47 -71.52 31.58
C ARG A 81 41.13 -72.95 32.01
N ALA A 82 41.04 -73.90 31.08
CA ALA A 82 40.74 -75.31 31.41
C ALA A 82 41.76 -75.94 32.38
N MET A 83 43.05 -75.61 32.24
CA MET A 83 44.09 -76.11 33.15
C MET A 83 44.02 -75.47 34.54
N ASP A 84 43.73 -74.17 34.62
CA ASP A 84 43.62 -73.47 35.90
C ASP A 84 42.37 -73.89 36.68
N ILE A 85 41.28 -74.21 35.97
CA ILE A 85 40.08 -74.83 36.53
C ILE A 85 40.40 -76.17 37.19
N GLN A 86 41.11 -77.06 36.49
CA GLN A 86 41.45 -78.37 37.04
C GLN A 86 42.36 -78.26 38.28
N ARG A 87 43.25 -77.26 38.31
CA ARG A 87 44.08 -76.96 39.49
C ARG A 87 43.24 -76.52 40.68
N VAL A 88 42.28 -75.62 40.48
CA VAL A 88 41.40 -75.14 41.55
C VAL A 88 40.57 -76.29 42.13
N ILE A 89 39.99 -77.15 41.29
CA ILE A 89 39.24 -78.33 41.74
C ILE A 89 40.12 -79.29 42.55
N ASN A 90 41.36 -79.52 42.11
CA ASN A 90 42.29 -80.39 42.83
C ASN A 90 42.68 -79.80 44.20
N ILE A 91 42.88 -78.49 44.31
CA ILE A 91 43.17 -77.80 45.58
C ILE A 91 41.99 -77.93 46.55
N ILE A 92 40.75 -77.74 46.07
CA ILE A 92 39.54 -77.87 46.89
C ILE A 92 39.40 -79.32 47.41
N ASN A 93 39.57 -80.32 46.54
CA ASN A 93 39.53 -81.73 46.93
C ASN A 93 40.64 -82.11 47.94
N GLU A 94 41.81 -81.47 47.86
CA GLU A 94 42.90 -81.68 48.80
C GLU A 94 42.60 -81.06 50.18
N ILE A 95 42.01 -79.87 50.21
CA ILE A 95 41.58 -79.19 51.45
C ILE A 95 40.48 -80.00 52.15
N GLU A 96 39.48 -80.49 51.41
CA GLU A 96 38.40 -81.33 51.95
C GLU A 96 38.97 -82.58 52.66
N LYS A 97 39.89 -83.30 52.00
CA LYS A 97 40.53 -84.48 52.58
C LYS A 97 41.35 -84.15 53.83
N LYS A 98 42.06 -83.02 53.86
CA LYS A 98 42.83 -82.58 55.04
C LYS A 98 41.92 -82.34 56.24
N ILE A 99 40.79 -81.67 56.05
CA ILE A 99 39.83 -81.41 57.12
C ILE A 99 39.25 -82.73 57.64
N LEU A 100 38.88 -83.63 56.74
CA LEU A 100 38.36 -84.94 57.11
C LEU A 100 39.37 -85.76 57.94
N ILE A 101 40.66 -85.73 57.59
CA ILE A 101 41.71 -86.44 58.35
C ILE A 101 41.81 -85.97 59.80
N LEU A 102 41.77 -84.66 60.06
CA LEU A 102 41.81 -84.16 61.44
C LEU A 102 40.55 -84.56 62.22
N ASN A 103 39.39 -84.50 61.58
CA ASN A 103 38.12 -84.87 62.21
C ASN A 103 38.05 -86.36 62.56
N MET A 104 38.77 -87.23 61.83
CA MET A 104 38.80 -88.67 62.10
C MET A 104 39.67 -89.08 63.30
N ILE A 105 40.52 -88.18 63.81
CA ILE A 105 41.40 -88.46 64.95
C ILE A 105 40.57 -88.38 66.25
N PRO A 106 40.55 -89.44 67.07
CA PRO A 106 39.76 -89.46 68.29
C PRO A 106 40.29 -88.45 69.31
N LYS A 107 39.38 -87.89 70.11
CA LYS A 107 39.72 -86.95 71.18
C LYS A 107 40.63 -87.61 72.24
N ASN A 108 40.33 -88.86 72.60
CA ASN A 108 41.12 -89.67 73.52
C ASN A 108 41.82 -90.79 72.74
N LEU A 109 43.13 -90.89 72.91
CA LEU A 109 43.95 -91.92 72.24
C LEU A 109 43.94 -93.19 73.08
N ASP A 110 43.22 -94.19 72.61
CA ASP A 110 43.10 -95.50 73.25
C ASP A 110 44.07 -96.52 72.63
N VAL A 111 44.15 -97.69 73.27
CA VAL A 111 44.99 -98.80 72.80
C VAL A 111 44.48 -99.34 71.46
N VAL A 112 43.16 -99.26 71.21
CA VAL A 112 42.53 -99.73 69.97
C VAL A 112 42.98 -98.87 68.78
N PHE A 113 42.96 -97.54 68.91
CA PHE A 113 43.48 -96.63 67.88
C PHE A 113 44.98 -96.83 67.62
N LYS A 114 45.75 -97.15 68.66
CA LYS A 114 47.18 -97.50 68.53
C LYS A 114 47.39 -98.75 67.68
N ILE A 115 46.55 -99.77 67.86
CA ILE A 115 46.60 -101.02 67.08
C ILE A 115 46.20 -100.76 65.63
N ASP A 116 45.10 -100.03 65.40
CA ASP A 116 44.53 -99.79 64.08
C ASP A 116 45.47 -99.02 63.14
N ILE A 117 46.14 -97.98 63.65
CA ILE A 117 46.94 -97.07 62.84
C ILE A 117 48.43 -97.42 62.91
N GLY A 118 48.84 -98.18 63.92
CA GLY A 118 50.21 -98.61 64.14
C GLY A 118 51.06 -97.58 64.88
N ASN A 119 52.12 -98.08 65.53
CA ASN A 119 52.87 -97.35 66.54
C ASN A 119 53.51 -96.04 66.04
N LYS A 120 54.02 -96.01 64.80
CA LYS A 120 54.69 -94.83 64.23
C LYS A 120 53.73 -93.66 64.02
N ALA A 121 52.57 -93.93 63.42
CA ALA A 121 51.55 -92.92 63.15
C ALA A 121 50.82 -92.53 64.45
N PHE A 122 50.57 -93.50 65.34
CA PHE A 122 50.03 -93.23 66.68
C PHE A 122 50.91 -92.26 67.47
N ASN A 123 52.23 -92.42 67.47
CA ASN A 123 53.14 -91.51 68.19
C ASN A 123 53.05 -90.07 67.66
N ILE A 124 52.88 -89.89 66.35
CA ILE A 124 52.78 -88.56 65.74
C ILE A 124 51.43 -87.92 66.06
N VAL A 125 50.36 -88.70 66.07
CA VAL A 125 49.04 -88.25 66.53
C VAL A 125 49.02 -87.97 68.03
N LYS A 126 49.78 -88.74 68.82
CA LYS A 126 49.96 -88.52 70.25
C LYS A 126 50.67 -87.19 70.51
N MET A 127 51.79 -86.94 69.83
CA MET A 127 52.47 -85.64 69.91
C MET A 127 51.53 -84.49 69.49
N TYR A 128 50.72 -84.66 68.45
CA TYR A 128 49.70 -83.67 68.08
C TYR A 128 48.72 -83.39 69.22
N LYS A 129 48.20 -84.42 69.88
CA LYS A 129 47.27 -84.28 71.00
C LYS A 129 47.91 -83.68 72.24
N ASP A 130 49.16 -84.01 72.51
CA ASP A 130 49.90 -83.44 73.64
C ASP A 130 50.12 -81.94 73.40
N ILE A 131 50.55 -81.53 72.20
CA ILE A 131 50.66 -80.10 71.83
C ILE A 131 49.29 -79.41 71.81
N GLU A 132 48.23 -80.06 71.31
CA GLU A 132 46.88 -79.49 71.31
C GLU A 132 46.41 -79.19 72.75
N LYS A 133 46.71 -80.07 73.70
CA LYS A 133 46.38 -79.89 75.12
C LYS A 133 47.20 -78.77 75.74
N GLU A 134 48.50 -78.73 75.51
CA GLU A 134 49.36 -77.64 75.98
C GLU A 134 48.87 -76.29 75.42
N LEU A 135 48.51 -76.25 74.14
CA LEU A 135 48.04 -75.02 73.48
C LEU A 135 46.70 -74.57 74.06
N LYS A 136 45.78 -75.51 74.37
CA LYS A 136 44.53 -75.19 75.07
C LYS A 136 44.76 -74.67 76.50
N ILE A 137 45.69 -75.29 77.24
CA ILE A 137 46.03 -74.84 78.60
C ILE A 137 46.61 -73.42 78.56
N TYR A 138 47.57 -73.17 77.68
CA TYR A 138 48.14 -71.83 77.48
C TYR A 138 47.09 -70.83 77.01
N HIS A 139 46.24 -71.19 76.05
CA HIS A 139 45.17 -70.32 75.58
C HIS A 139 44.20 -69.94 76.70
N ASN A 140 43.83 -70.91 77.55
CA ASN A 140 42.97 -70.68 78.70
C ASN A 140 43.67 -69.82 79.78
N GLN A 141 44.97 -69.98 79.97
CA GLN A 141 45.76 -69.15 80.89
C GLN A 141 45.89 -67.70 80.39
N CYS A 142 46.17 -67.50 79.10
CA CYS A 142 46.25 -66.16 78.50
C CYS A 142 44.90 -65.45 78.53
N THR A 143 43.82 -66.16 78.21
CA THR A 143 42.45 -65.61 78.28
C THR A 143 42.02 -65.29 79.71
N ALA A 144 42.39 -66.11 80.71
CA ALA A 144 42.14 -65.80 82.12
C ALA A 144 42.98 -64.62 82.65
N SER A 145 44.17 -64.41 82.09
CA SER A 145 45.08 -63.32 82.48
C SER A 145 44.83 -62.02 81.70
N GLY A 146 43.93 -62.02 80.72
CA GLY A 146 43.65 -60.87 79.86
C GLY A 146 44.81 -60.48 78.93
N MET A 147 45.81 -61.35 78.74
CA MET A 147 46.94 -61.10 77.84
C MET A 147 46.57 -61.43 76.39
N ASP A 148 47.07 -60.62 75.45
CA ASP A 148 46.98 -60.90 74.03
C ASP A 148 47.94 -62.05 73.67
N TYR A 149 47.37 -63.21 73.38
CA TYR A 149 48.11 -64.42 73.01
C TYR A 149 48.88 -64.28 71.70
N THR A 150 48.66 -63.22 70.92
CA THR A 150 49.42 -62.97 69.68
C THR A 150 50.82 -62.41 69.91
N GLU A 151 51.12 -61.90 71.11
CA GLU A 151 52.42 -61.33 71.47
C GLU A 151 53.29 -62.27 72.32
N ASP A 152 52.71 -63.35 72.86
CA ASP A 152 53.44 -64.34 73.67
C ASP A 152 54.28 -65.28 72.78
N GLU A 153 55.61 -65.17 72.90
CA GLU A 153 56.59 -65.95 72.15
C GLU A 153 56.39 -67.46 72.33
N ASN A 154 56.01 -67.90 73.54
CA ASN A 154 55.74 -69.31 73.81
C ASN A 154 54.49 -69.81 73.08
N TYR A 155 53.43 -68.99 73.01
CA TYR A 155 52.21 -69.34 72.30
C TYR A 155 52.43 -69.40 70.78
N ILE A 156 53.24 -68.48 70.24
CA ILE A 156 53.63 -68.47 68.82
C ILE A 156 54.44 -69.72 68.49
N GLU A 157 55.43 -70.08 69.32
CA GLU A 157 56.24 -71.27 69.11
C GLU A 157 55.38 -72.54 69.15
N LEU A 158 54.49 -72.65 70.14
CA LEU A 158 53.59 -73.79 70.28
C LEU A 158 52.61 -73.88 69.10
N THR A 159 52.11 -72.75 68.61
CA THR A 159 51.29 -72.68 67.40
C THR A 159 52.06 -73.13 66.16
N HIS A 160 53.35 -72.77 66.06
CA HIS A 160 54.21 -73.22 64.97
C HIS A 160 54.44 -74.73 65.01
N GLN A 161 54.72 -75.28 66.19
CA GLN A 161 54.87 -76.71 66.39
C GLN A 161 53.57 -77.45 66.05
N TYR A 162 52.41 -76.94 66.51
CA TYR A 162 51.09 -77.47 66.18
C TYR A 162 50.84 -77.52 64.66
N ARG A 163 51.09 -76.41 63.95
CA ARG A 163 50.97 -76.36 62.47
C ARG A 163 51.91 -77.35 61.79
N THR A 164 53.13 -77.51 62.30
CA THR A 164 54.13 -78.42 61.73
C THR A 164 53.73 -79.88 61.92
N ILE A 165 53.21 -80.25 63.09
CA ILE A 165 52.71 -81.60 63.33
C ILE A 165 51.44 -81.87 62.50
N ILE A 166 50.51 -80.91 62.38
CA ILE A 166 49.35 -81.05 61.48
C ILE A 166 49.78 -81.34 60.05
N ARG A 167 50.75 -80.58 59.51
CA ARG A 167 51.29 -80.85 58.17
C ARG A 167 51.91 -82.24 58.07
N ARG A 168 52.57 -82.71 59.13
CA ARG A 168 53.14 -84.07 59.18
C ARG A 168 52.04 -85.12 59.17
N ILE A 169 50.96 -84.93 59.94
CA ILE A 169 49.75 -85.78 59.93
C ILE A 169 49.14 -85.82 58.53
N TYR A 170 48.92 -84.66 57.90
CA TYR A 170 48.39 -84.60 56.54
C TYR A 170 49.26 -85.35 55.55
N ARG A 171 50.59 -85.17 55.59
CA ARG A 171 51.49 -85.90 54.70
C ARG A 171 51.41 -87.40 54.93
N LEU A 172 51.41 -87.86 56.18
CA LEU A 172 51.33 -89.29 56.49
C LEU A 172 50.05 -89.94 55.94
N PHE A 173 48.88 -89.34 56.21
CA PHE A 173 47.61 -89.93 55.80
C PHE A 173 47.26 -89.65 54.33
N LEU A 174 47.72 -88.54 53.72
CA LEU A 174 47.47 -88.30 52.29
C LEU A 174 48.41 -89.09 51.37
N GLN A 175 49.63 -89.40 51.82
CA GLN A 175 50.59 -90.17 51.03
C GLN A 175 50.34 -91.68 51.12
N ASP A 176 49.92 -92.19 52.28
CA ASP A 176 49.62 -93.61 52.48
C ASP A 176 48.12 -93.89 52.47
N LYS A 177 47.62 -94.34 51.31
CA LYS A 177 46.21 -94.68 51.09
C LYS A 177 45.72 -95.81 52.00
N GLN A 178 46.59 -96.74 52.41
CA GLN A 178 46.21 -97.83 53.31
C GLN A 178 46.04 -97.31 54.73
N LEU A 179 46.95 -96.43 55.17
CA LEU A 179 46.88 -95.78 56.47
C LEU A 179 45.64 -94.90 56.61
N TYR A 180 45.30 -94.13 55.57
CA TYR A 180 44.05 -93.36 55.50
C TYR A 180 42.82 -94.26 55.62
N SER A 181 42.79 -95.36 54.87
CA SER A 181 41.68 -96.32 54.94
C SER A 181 41.53 -96.90 56.34
N ARG A 182 42.63 -97.24 57.02
CA ARG A 182 42.60 -97.73 58.40
C ARG A 182 42.10 -96.67 59.38
N LEU A 183 42.54 -95.42 59.25
CA LEU A 183 42.01 -94.30 60.04
C LEU A 183 40.50 -94.13 59.82
N TYR A 184 40.04 -94.21 58.57
CA TYR A 184 38.62 -94.09 58.22
C TYR A 184 37.79 -95.24 58.80
N HIS A 185 38.26 -96.50 58.73
CA HIS A 185 37.54 -97.64 59.32
C HIS A 185 37.55 -97.61 60.85
N SER A 186 38.65 -97.14 61.45
CA SER A 186 38.75 -96.92 62.89
C SER A 186 37.78 -95.83 63.35
N TYR A 187 37.67 -94.74 62.59
CA TYR A 187 36.70 -93.67 62.83
C TYR A 187 35.26 -94.17 62.65
N LYS A 188 34.98 -94.89 61.56
CA LYS A 188 33.64 -95.42 61.28
C LYS A 188 33.16 -96.38 62.39
N ARG A 189 34.01 -97.31 62.83
CA ARG A 189 33.70 -98.21 63.96
C ARG A 189 33.40 -97.44 65.24
N ARG A 190 34.18 -96.40 65.56
CA ARG A 190 33.92 -95.54 66.73
C ARG A 190 32.63 -94.73 66.63
N MET A 191 32.30 -94.23 65.44
CA MET A 191 31.03 -93.51 65.24
C MET A 191 29.83 -94.45 65.43
N GLU A 192 29.95 -95.71 64.99
CA GLU A 192 28.94 -96.76 65.23
C GLU A 192 28.85 -97.11 66.72
N ASP A 193 29.98 -97.18 67.44
CA ASP A 193 30.03 -97.43 68.90
C ASP A 193 29.52 -96.22 69.74
N GLU A 194 29.81 -94.97 69.31
CA GLU A 194 29.32 -93.74 69.96
C GLU A 194 27.81 -93.55 69.77
N GLN A 195 27.25 -93.97 68.63
CA GLN A 195 25.79 -94.01 68.43
C GLN A 195 25.10 -94.98 69.40
N HIS A 196 25.71 -96.14 69.70
CA HIS A 196 25.18 -97.06 70.72
C HIS A 196 25.36 -96.57 72.17
N LEU A 197 26.43 -95.79 72.45
CA LEU A 197 26.64 -95.17 73.77
C LEU A 197 25.79 -93.90 74.00
N GLU A 198 25.37 -93.18 72.96
CA GLU A 198 24.40 -92.08 73.06
C GLU A 198 23.00 -92.59 73.40
N GLU A 199 22.60 -93.78 72.93
CA GLU A 199 21.31 -94.40 73.32
C GLU A 199 21.26 -94.81 74.80
N ASP A 200 22.39 -95.22 75.40
CA ASP A 200 22.48 -95.56 76.84
C ASP A 200 22.70 -94.34 77.76
N LYS A 201 23.32 -93.26 77.27
CA LYS A 201 23.54 -92.01 78.04
C LYS A 201 22.29 -91.13 78.16
N ILE A 202 21.28 -91.33 77.32
CA ILE A 202 19.98 -90.60 77.41
C ILE A 202 19.16 -91.03 78.66
N LYS A 203 19.48 -92.13 79.34
CA LYS A 203 18.78 -92.56 80.57
C LYS A 203 19.48 -92.25 81.90
N LYS A 204 20.71 -91.72 81.92
CA LYS A 204 21.39 -91.27 83.15
C LYS A 204 22.37 -90.12 82.87
N ARG A 205 21.92 -88.87 83.05
CA ARG A 205 22.65 -87.83 83.80
C ARG A 205 21.88 -86.50 83.84
N GLU A 206 21.26 -86.28 84.99
CA GLU A 206 21.23 -84.99 85.67
C GLU A 206 22.66 -84.61 86.10
N VAL A 207 22.99 -83.33 85.93
CA VAL A 207 24.19 -82.61 86.40
C VAL A 207 25.53 -83.06 85.79
N VAL A 208 26.19 -82.16 85.02
CA VAL A 208 27.64 -81.85 85.06
C VAL A 208 28.06 -80.85 83.94
N SER A 209 28.69 -79.74 84.39
CA SER A 209 29.67 -78.80 83.80
C SER A 209 29.45 -78.11 82.43
N GLU A 210 29.62 -76.78 82.44
CA GLU A 210 29.73 -75.82 81.32
C GLU A 210 30.76 -76.19 80.22
N GLU A 211 31.69 -77.10 80.48
CA GLU A 211 32.75 -77.48 79.53
C GLU A 211 32.25 -78.41 78.42
N LEU A 212 31.19 -79.19 78.67
CA LEU A 212 30.61 -80.11 77.67
C LEU A 212 29.78 -79.37 76.59
N VAL A 213 29.24 -78.19 76.93
CA VAL A 213 28.41 -77.37 76.02
C VAL A 213 29.27 -76.65 74.97
N ARG A 214 30.49 -76.21 75.34
CA ARG A 214 31.43 -75.55 74.40
C ARG A 214 31.99 -76.51 73.35
N GLU A 215 32.14 -77.79 73.67
CA GLU A 215 32.61 -78.80 72.71
C GLU A 215 31.56 -79.15 71.64
N LEU A 216 30.26 -79.10 71.99
CA LEU A 216 29.17 -79.40 71.07
C LEU A 216 28.93 -78.28 70.03
N GLU A 217 29.29 -77.03 70.36
CA GLU A 217 29.21 -75.89 69.43
C GLU A 217 30.35 -75.86 68.41
N GLN A 218 31.54 -76.35 68.77
CA GLN A 218 32.66 -76.50 67.84
C GLN A 218 32.37 -77.56 66.77
N GLU A 219 31.73 -78.67 67.12
CA GLU A 219 31.40 -79.73 66.16
C GLU A 219 30.35 -79.29 65.13
N LYS A 220 29.36 -78.48 65.54
CA LYS A 220 28.35 -77.88 64.63
C LYS A 220 28.98 -76.87 63.65
N SER A 221 30.02 -76.16 64.08
CA SER A 221 30.71 -75.18 63.23
C SER A 221 31.54 -75.85 62.13
N CYS A 222 32.18 -76.97 62.42
CA CYS A 222 32.92 -77.76 61.41
C CYS A 222 31.99 -78.34 60.33
N LYS A 223 30.79 -78.82 60.70
CA LYS A 223 29.80 -79.35 59.74
C LYS A 223 29.23 -78.27 58.82
N LYS A 224 29.00 -77.04 59.33
CA LYS A 224 28.61 -75.89 58.49
C LYS A 224 29.67 -75.52 57.46
N PHE A 225 30.95 -75.54 57.85
CA PHE A 225 32.06 -75.25 56.93
C PHE A 225 32.16 -76.29 55.80
N GLU A 226 31.95 -77.57 56.09
CA GLU A 226 31.91 -78.63 55.06
C GLU A 226 30.78 -78.39 54.04
N MET A 227 29.62 -77.93 54.51
CA MET A 227 28.48 -77.60 53.63
C MET A 227 28.80 -76.45 52.68
N TYR A 228 29.44 -75.38 53.16
CA TYR A 228 29.87 -74.25 52.33
C TYR A 228 30.91 -74.64 51.26
N ILE A 229 31.82 -75.56 51.57
CA ILE A 229 32.79 -76.07 50.58
C ILE A 229 32.07 -76.82 49.45
N LYS A 230 31.03 -77.61 49.77
CA LYS A 230 30.23 -78.33 48.77
C LYS A 230 29.41 -77.38 47.89
N GLU A 231 28.82 -76.34 48.47
CA GLU A 231 28.09 -75.30 47.70
C GLU A 231 29.00 -74.54 46.74
N ILE A 232 30.19 -74.15 47.21
CA ILE A 232 31.19 -73.48 46.37
C ILE A 232 31.60 -74.38 45.19
N LYS A 233 31.76 -75.69 45.43
CA LYS A 233 32.08 -76.65 44.38
C LYS A 233 31.00 -76.70 43.29
N VAL A 234 29.73 -76.81 43.67
CA VAL A 234 28.60 -76.84 42.72
C VAL A 234 28.52 -75.55 41.92
N PHE A 235 28.67 -74.39 42.58
CA PHE A 235 28.66 -73.08 41.90
C PHE A 235 29.77 -72.94 40.84
N PHE A 236 30.98 -73.42 41.14
CA PHE A 236 32.05 -73.40 40.15
C PHE A 236 31.79 -74.38 38.99
N GLU A 237 31.25 -75.57 39.26
CA GLU A 237 30.90 -76.55 38.22
C GLU A 237 29.84 -76.01 37.24
N GLU A 238 28.79 -75.33 37.72
CA GLU A 238 27.73 -74.73 36.88
C GLU A 238 28.29 -73.60 35.99
N ARG A 239 29.03 -72.66 36.57
CA ARG A 239 29.54 -71.47 35.87
C ARG A 239 30.64 -71.79 34.84
N LEU A 240 31.22 -72.98 34.90
CA LEU A 240 32.27 -73.45 34.00
C LEU A 240 31.72 -74.23 32.80
N MET A 241 30.49 -74.74 32.87
CA MET A 241 29.86 -75.53 31.80
C MET A 241 29.04 -74.71 30.80
N GLU A 242 28.67 -73.46 31.11
CA GLU A 242 27.89 -72.56 30.21
C GLU A 242 28.73 -71.80 29.14
N SER A 243 30.07 -71.78 29.24
CA SER A 243 30.88 -70.70 28.62
C SER A 243 31.14 -70.76 27.11
N VAL A 244 31.04 -71.88 26.40
CA VAL A 244 31.56 -71.97 25.01
C VAL A 244 30.47 -71.87 23.94
N GLU A 245 29.31 -72.51 24.13
CA GLU A 245 28.24 -72.48 23.13
C GLU A 245 27.48 -71.15 23.10
N GLU A 246 27.30 -70.53 24.26
CA GLU A 246 26.66 -69.21 24.35
C GLU A 246 27.54 -68.11 23.75
N GLU A 247 28.84 -68.17 23.96
CA GLU A 247 29.82 -67.26 23.37
C GLU A 247 29.81 -67.36 21.83
N GLN A 248 29.74 -68.57 21.27
CA GLN A 248 29.58 -68.74 19.82
C GLN A 248 28.24 -68.20 19.28
N LYS A 249 27.14 -68.33 20.02
CA LYS A 249 25.85 -67.73 19.65
C LYS A 249 25.88 -66.20 19.72
N GLN A 250 26.56 -65.64 20.73
CA GLN A 250 26.77 -64.20 20.85
C GLN A 250 27.64 -63.67 19.70
N GLN A 251 28.72 -64.36 19.35
CA GLN A 251 29.59 -64.00 18.24
C GLN A 251 28.82 -63.96 16.91
N LYS A 252 28.02 -64.99 16.62
CA LYS A 252 27.15 -65.01 15.42
C LYS A 252 26.10 -63.90 15.41
N LYS A 253 25.61 -63.47 16.57
CA LYS A 253 24.69 -62.30 16.67
C LYS A 253 25.44 -61.01 16.34
N ILE A 254 26.64 -60.83 16.86
CA ILE A 254 27.49 -59.66 16.60
C ILE A 254 27.83 -59.57 15.11
N GLU A 255 28.24 -60.67 14.47
CA GLU A 255 28.52 -60.69 13.02
C GLU A 255 27.31 -60.29 12.17
N ARG A 256 26.11 -60.75 12.53
CA ARG A 256 24.86 -60.33 11.85
C ARG A 256 24.56 -58.84 12.04
N ILE A 257 24.90 -58.28 13.19
CA ILE A 257 24.72 -56.84 13.44
C ILE A 257 25.72 -56.05 12.59
N ILE A 258 27.00 -56.45 12.57
CA ILE A 258 28.05 -55.80 11.78
C ILE A 258 27.70 -55.81 10.30
N THR A 259 27.31 -56.96 9.75
CA THR A 259 26.93 -57.06 8.33
C THR A 259 25.72 -56.20 7.97
N LYS A 260 24.72 -56.12 8.86
CA LYS A 260 23.58 -55.18 8.69
C LYS A 260 24.03 -53.72 8.78
N GLU A 261 24.89 -53.39 9.73
CA GLU A 261 25.43 -52.05 9.91
C GLU A 261 26.20 -51.59 8.65
N GLU A 262 27.05 -52.44 8.10
CA GLU A 262 27.76 -52.19 6.84
C GLU A 262 26.81 -51.95 5.66
N GLN A 263 25.75 -52.75 5.53
CA GLN A 263 24.73 -52.55 4.50
C GLN A 263 23.98 -51.23 4.69
N THR A 264 23.58 -50.90 5.92
CA THR A 264 22.93 -49.61 6.22
C THR A 264 23.86 -48.43 5.96
N ASN A 265 25.15 -48.55 6.29
CA ASN A 265 26.13 -47.50 6.02
C ASN A 265 26.34 -47.28 4.52
N LYS A 266 26.36 -48.35 3.71
CA LYS A 266 26.38 -48.23 2.24
C LYS A 266 25.15 -47.50 1.72
N GLN A 267 23.95 -47.82 2.22
CA GLN A 267 22.72 -47.13 1.84
C GLN A 267 22.74 -45.65 2.26
N ILE A 268 23.21 -45.35 3.47
CA ILE A 268 23.37 -43.98 3.96
C ILE A 268 24.30 -43.19 3.03
N HIS A 269 25.44 -43.77 2.63
CA HIS A 269 26.36 -43.11 1.69
C HIS A 269 25.72 -42.83 0.32
N VAL A 270 24.95 -43.78 -0.24
CA VAL A 270 24.24 -43.57 -1.51
C VAL A 270 23.24 -42.42 -1.39
N VAL A 271 22.45 -42.40 -0.31
CA VAL A 271 21.47 -41.34 -0.06
C VAL A 271 22.16 -39.99 0.17
N GLN A 272 23.25 -39.95 0.92
CA GLN A 272 24.04 -38.73 1.15
C GLN A 272 24.61 -38.17 -0.16
N ASN A 273 25.17 -39.03 -1.02
CA ASN A 273 25.70 -38.61 -2.31
C ASN A 273 24.58 -38.08 -3.22
N SER A 274 23.47 -38.79 -3.32
CA SER A 274 22.30 -38.35 -4.11
C SER A 274 21.72 -37.03 -3.60
N LEU A 275 21.67 -36.84 -2.27
CA LEU A 275 21.24 -35.59 -1.65
C LEU A 275 22.20 -34.43 -1.99
N ASN A 276 23.51 -34.66 -1.91
CA ASN A 276 24.52 -33.66 -2.25
C ASN A 276 24.46 -33.26 -3.73
N GLU A 277 24.33 -34.23 -4.65
CA GLU A 277 24.16 -33.95 -6.07
C GLU A 277 22.89 -33.13 -6.35
N THR A 278 21.78 -33.47 -5.69
CA THR A 278 20.51 -32.74 -5.84
C THR A 278 20.63 -31.31 -5.29
N ASN A 279 21.30 -31.14 -4.15
CA ASN A 279 21.56 -29.81 -3.57
C ASN A 279 22.44 -28.96 -4.48
N LEU A 280 23.47 -29.55 -5.10
CA LEU A 280 24.34 -28.86 -6.04
C LEU A 280 23.57 -28.41 -7.29
N LYS A 281 22.73 -29.29 -7.87
CA LYS A 281 21.85 -28.94 -9.00
C LYS A 281 20.90 -27.79 -8.65
N ARG A 282 20.24 -27.86 -7.49
CA ARG A 282 19.36 -26.79 -7.00
C ARG A 282 20.10 -25.48 -6.79
N TYR A 283 21.32 -25.53 -6.27
CA TYR A 283 22.16 -24.33 -6.09
C TYR A 283 22.47 -23.66 -7.43
N HIS A 284 22.87 -24.42 -8.44
CA HIS A 284 23.14 -23.87 -9.77
C HIS A 284 21.87 -23.30 -10.43
N GLU A 285 20.74 -24.00 -10.33
CA GLU A 285 19.47 -23.51 -10.86
C GLU A 285 19.04 -22.21 -10.17
N ASN A 286 19.14 -22.13 -8.84
CA ASN A 286 18.85 -20.90 -8.10
C ASN A 286 19.78 -19.76 -8.50
N LYS A 287 21.06 -20.03 -8.72
CA LYS A 287 22.02 -19.01 -9.17
C LYS A 287 21.67 -18.48 -10.57
N GLU A 288 21.22 -19.33 -11.49
CA GLU A 288 20.78 -18.87 -12.81
C GLU A 288 19.47 -18.08 -12.74
N ARG A 289 18.52 -18.51 -11.89
CA ARG A 289 17.28 -17.76 -11.63
C ARG A 289 17.57 -16.39 -11.02
N GLU A 290 18.52 -16.29 -10.09
CA GLU A 290 18.94 -15.03 -9.48
C GLU A 290 19.50 -14.05 -10.52
N LYS A 291 20.36 -14.53 -11.44
CA LYS A 291 20.83 -13.71 -12.58
C LYS A 291 19.70 -13.21 -13.48
N ILE A 292 18.66 -14.03 -13.70
CA ILE A 292 17.50 -13.63 -14.49
C ILE A 292 16.69 -12.58 -13.74
N ILE A 293 16.50 -12.74 -12.43
CA ILE A 293 15.83 -11.75 -11.57
C ILE A 293 16.58 -10.41 -11.63
N ASP A 294 17.90 -10.41 -11.53
CA ASP A 294 18.71 -9.18 -11.60
C ASP A 294 18.57 -8.49 -12.96
N LYS A 295 18.61 -9.25 -14.06
CA LYS A 295 18.40 -8.71 -15.42
C LYS A 295 17.01 -8.08 -15.57
N LEU A 296 15.97 -8.81 -15.17
CA LEU A 296 14.59 -8.31 -15.24
C LEU A 296 14.37 -7.09 -14.34
N SER A 297 15.00 -7.05 -13.17
CA SER A 297 14.96 -5.89 -12.27
C SER A 297 15.59 -4.66 -12.93
N ASN A 298 16.76 -4.82 -13.54
CA ASN A 298 17.44 -3.74 -14.26
C ASN A 298 16.63 -3.27 -15.48
N ASP A 299 16.04 -4.20 -16.24
CA ASP A 299 15.19 -3.88 -17.39
C ASP A 299 13.93 -3.10 -16.96
N LEU A 300 13.30 -3.50 -15.85
CA LEU A 300 12.16 -2.79 -15.27
C LEU A 300 12.54 -1.37 -14.82
N GLU A 301 13.70 -1.20 -14.20
CA GLU A 301 14.19 0.13 -13.80
C GLU A 301 14.50 1.01 -15.01
N ALA A 302 15.10 0.44 -16.06
CA ALA A 302 15.34 1.13 -17.32
C ALA A 302 14.04 1.56 -18.01
N ILE A 303 13.03 0.68 -18.06
CA ILE A 303 11.70 0.99 -18.60
C ILE A 303 11.02 2.10 -17.78
N ARG A 304 11.07 2.04 -16.45
CA ARG A 304 10.54 3.09 -15.57
C ARG A 304 11.21 4.44 -15.83
N ALA A 305 12.54 4.48 -15.86
CA ALA A 305 13.29 5.69 -16.12
C ALA A 305 13.01 6.27 -17.52
N ASN A 306 12.83 5.41 -18.54
CA ASN A 306 12.47 5.83 -19.89
C ASN A 306 11.03 6.37 -19.96
N SER A 307 10.09 5.70 -19.28
CA SER A 307 8.70 6.13 -19.18
C SER A 307 8.59 7.52 -18.52
N ASP A 308 9.31 7.74 -17.42
CA ASP A 308 9.34 9.05 -16.73
C ASP A 308 9.94 10.15 -17.60
N LYS A 309 11.02 9.85 -18.34
CA LYS A 309 11.60 10.78 -19.32
C LYS A 309 10.60 11.10 -20.44
N MET A 310 9.90 10.10 -20.96
CA MET A 310 8.90 10.28 -22.01
C MET A 310 7.72 11.10 -21.51
N LYS A 311 7.20 10.79 -20.31
CA LYS A 311 6.13 11.54 -19.66
C LYS A 311 6.51 13.01 -19.48
N LYS A 312 7.71 13.31 -19.00
CA LYS A 312 8.23 14.69 -18.88
C LYS A 312 8.28 15.39 -20.25
N ARG A 313 8.83 14.73 -21.28
CA ARG A 313 8.87 15.29 -22.65
C ARG A 313 7.46 15.58 -23.20
N ILE A 314 6.50 14.68 -22.99
CA ILE A 314 5.12 14.90 -23.44
C ILE A 314 4.51 16.12 -22.73
N ILE A 315 4.70 16.23 -21.42
CA ILE A 315 4.18 17.37 -20.64
C ILE A 315 4.84 18.68 -21.12
N ASP A 316 6.17 18.70 -21.27
CA ASP A 316 6.90 19.90 -21.70
C ASP A 316 6.53 20.33 -23.13
N THR A 317 6.41 19.37 -24.05
CA THR A 317 5.99 19.67 -25.44
C THR A 317 4.54 20.12 -25.51
N SER A 318 3.65 19.53 -24.71
CA SER A 318 2.25 19.95 -24.59
C SER A 318 2.14 21.38 -24.03
N ASN A 319 2.87 21.68 -22.95
CA ASN A 319 2.89 23.01 -22.34
C ASN A 319 3.42 24.06 -23.32
N LYS A 320 4.53 23.78 -24.02
CA LYS A 320 5.06 24.67 -25.05
C LYS A 320 4.05 24.96 -26.16
N LYS A 321 3.36 23.94 -26.66
CA LYS A 321 2.29 24.10 -27.68
C LYS A 321 1.13 24.92 -27.14
N ASN A 322 0.72 24.67 -25.90
CA ASN A 322 -0.34 25.43 -25.25
C ASN A 322 0.04 26.91 -25.10
N ASP A 323 1.25 27.21 -24.65
CA ASP A 323 1.72 28.59 -24.47
C ASP A 323 1.85 29.33 -25.80
N GLN A 324 2.36 28.67 -26.84
CA GLN A 324 2.35 29.21 -28.22
C GLN A 324 0.93 29.50 -28.70
N THR A 325 0.01 28.59 -28.45
CA THR A 325 -1.40 28.73 -28.85
C THR A 325 -2.06 29.88 -28.10
N LYS A 326 -1.84 30.02 -26.80
CA LYS A 326 -2.29 31.16 -25.99
C LYS A 326 -1.73 32.49 -26.50
N MET A 327 -0.44 32.53 -26.86
CA MET A 327 0.17 33.73 -27.44
C MET A 327 -0.47 34.11 -28.78
N ILE A 328 -0.69 33.14 -29.67
CA ILE A 328 -1.35 33.38 -30.96
C ILE A 328 -2.78 33.90 -30.74
N TYR A 329 -3.55 33.28 -29.84
CA TYR A 329 -4.90 33.74 -29.54
C TYR A 329 -4.90 35.13 -28.95
N LYS A 330 -3.98 35.44 -28.02
CA LYS A 330 -3.84 36.78 -27.46
C LYS A 330 -3.53 37.82 -28.53
N GLN A 331 -2.58 37.54 -29.43
CA GLN A 331 -2.25 38.43 -30.55
C GLN A 331 -3.47 38.67 -31.45
N LYS A 332 -4.23 37.61 -31.77
CA LYS A 332 -5.47 37.75 -32.56
C LYS A 332 -6.53 38.57 -31.84
N THR A 333 -6.72 38.37 -30.54
CA THR A 333 -7.68 39.16 -29.76
C THR A 333 -7.27 40.62 -29.68
N ASP A 334 -5.97 40.90 -29.52
CA ASP A 334 -5.47 42.27 -29.45
C ASP A 334 -5.60 42.96 -30.82
N ALA A 335 -5.34 42.25 -31.93
CA ALA A 335 -5.56 42.76 -33.29
C ALA A 335 -7.04 43.06 -33.57
N LEU A 336 -7.96 42.14 -33.23
CA LEU A 336 -9.39 42.36 -33.41
C LEU A 336 -9.91 43.51 -32.54
N LYS A 337 -9.40 43.69 -31.31
CA LYS A 337 -9.76 44.84 -30.47
C LYS A 337 -9.32 46.16 -31.10
N ALA A 338 -8.10 46.22 -31.64
CA ALA A 338 -7.62 47.40 -32.34
C ALA A 338 -8.44 47.72 -33.60
N GLU A 339 -8.89 46.69 -34.34
CA GLU A 339 -9.79 46.87 -35.48
C GLU A 339 -11.17 47.39 -35.07
N ILE A 340 -11.75 46.86 -33.98
CA ILE A 340 -13.01 47.36 -33.41
C ILE A 340 -12.87 48.84 -33.03
N GLU A 341 -11.82 49.21 -32.30
CA GLU A 341 -11.57 50.59 -31.88
C GLU A 341 -11.42 51.53 -33.10
N LEU A 342 -10.70 51.09 -34.14
CA LEU A 342 -10.57 51.84 -35.39
C LEU A 342 -11.94 52.04 -36.08
N LEU A 343 -12.76 50.99 -36.18
CA LEU A 343 -14.08 51.06 -36.79
C LEU A 343 -15.05 51.92 -35.99
N GLU A 344 -15.00 51.87 -34.66
CA GLU A 344 -15.79 52.75 -33.78
C GLU A 344 -15.42 54.22 -34.00
N ASN A 345 -14.13 54.52 -34.11
CA ASN A 345 -13.66 55.89 -34.41
C ASN A 345 -14.14 56.36 -35.80
N GLN A 346 -14.00 55.53 -36.83
CA GLN A 346 -14.48 55.84 -38.18
C GLN A 346 -16.00 56.06 -38.22
N TYR A 347 -16.76 55.24 -37.48
CA TYR A 347 -18.20 55.38 -37.38
C TYR A 347 -18.61 56.69 -36.69
N ASN A 348 -17.93 57.04 -35.59
CA ASN A 348 -18.18 58.29 -34.87
C ASN A 348 -17.83 59.52 -35.71
N GLU A 349 -16.73 59.48 -36.47
CA GLU A 349 -16.37 60.54 -37.43
C GLU A 349 -17.45 60.72 -38.50
N LEU A 350 -17.97 59.63 -39.06
CA LEU A 350 -19.03 59.69 -40.06
C LEU A 350 -20.34 60.25 -39.49
N ILE A 351 -20.69 59.91 -38.24
CA ILE A 351 -21.84 60.52 -37.54
C ILE A 351 -21.65 62.03 -37.43
N LEU A 352 -20.46 62.48 -37.01
CA LEU A 352 -20.17 63.91 -36.86
C LEU A 352 -20.27 64.63 -38.21
N GLN A 353 -19.66 64.08 -39.26
CA GLN A 353 -19.76 64.64 -40.62
C GLN A 353 -21.21 64.75 -41.09
N ASN A 354 -22.01 63.69 -40.93
CA ASN A 354 -23.43 63.71 -41.32
C ASN A 354 -24.22 64.76 -40.52
N ASN A 355 -23.98 64.88 -39.22
CA ASN A 355 -24.64 65.88 -38.37
C ASN A 355 -24.28 67.31 -38.80
N GLU A 356 -23.02 67.56 -39.17
CA GLU A 356 -22.58 68.85 -39.68
C GLU A 356 -23.19 69.18 -41.06
N GLU A 357 -23.22 68.20 -41.96
CA GLU A 357 -23.87 68.32 -43.27
C GLU A 357 -25.37 68.60 -43.12
N GLU A 358 -26.06 67.85 -42.28
CA GLU A 358 -27.49 68.05 -42.00
C GLU A 358 -27.73 69.46 -41.42
N LEU A 359 -26.94 69.89 -40.44
CA LEU A 359 -27.04 71.22 -39.86
C LEU A 359 -26.83 72.31 -40.92
N ASN A 360 -25.87 72.13 -41.81
CA ASN A 360 -25.60 73.05 -42.91
C ASN A 360 -26.76 73.10 -43.92
N LEU A 361 -27.37 71.95 -44.23
CA LEU A 361 -28.57 71.89 -45.08
C LEU A 361 -29.77 72.57 -44.41
N ARG A 362 -30.00 72.33 -43.11
CA ARG A 362 -31.05 73.02 -42.34
C ARG A 362 -30.85 74.53 -42.36
N LYS A 363 -29.63 75.03 -42.12
CA LYS A 363 -29.30 76.47 -42.22
C LYS A 363 -29.59 77.04 -43.61
N LYS A 364 -29.25 76.31 -44.68
CA LYS A 364 -29.56 76.70 -46.06
C LYS A 364 -31.07 76.74 -46.30
N SER A 365 -31.82 75.74 -45.83
CA SER A 365 -33.29 75.69 -45.93
C SER A 365 -33.90 76.91 -45.24
N TYR A 366 -33.55 77.17 -43.98
CA TYR A 366 -34.04 78.34 -43.23
C TYR A 366 -33.73 79.67 -43.92
N LYS A 367 -32.55 79.79 -44.55
CA LYS A 367 -32.20 81.01 -45.29
C LYS A 367 -33.10 81.20 -46.52
N VAL A 368 -33.30 80.14 -47.30
CA VAL A 368 -34.16 80.18 -48.49
C VAL A 368 -35.62 80.43 -48.10
N GLU A 369 -36.12 79.74 -47.06
CA GLU A 369 -37.46 79.96 -46.51
C GLU A 369 -37.65 81.41 -46.07
N GLY A 370 -36.67 81.99 -45.36
CA GLY A 370 -36.71 83.41 -44.98
C GLY A 370 -36.65 84.38 -46.16
N GLU A 371 -35.92 84.06 -47.23
CA GLU A 371 -35.93 84.84 -48.48
C GLU A 371 -37.29 84.79 -49.17
N VAL A 372 -37.93 83.61 -49.22
CA VAL A 372 -39.29 83.43 -49.75
C VAL A 372 -40.31 84.21 -48.93
N GLU A 373 -40.26 84.13 -47.60
CA GLU A 373 -41.17 84.86 -46.72
C GLU A 373 -41.01 86.39 -46.86
N ASN A 374 -39.77 86.88 -47.01
CA ASN A 374 -39.52 88.29 -47.33
C ASN A 374 -40.12 88.69 -48.68
N TRP A 375 -40.04 87.84 -49.71
CA TRP A 375 -40.66 88.10 -51.01
C TRP A 375 -42.19 88.10 -50.93
N ILE A 376 -42.78 87.20 -50.16
CA ILE A 376 -44.23 87.17 -49.89
C ILE A 376 -44.65 88.48 -49.22
N HIS A 377 -43.98 88.89 -48.13
CA HIS A 377 -44.29 90.14 -47.45
C HIS A 377 -44.16 91.37 -48.36
N LYS A 378 -43.12 91.42 -49.19
CA LYS A 378 -42.94 92.51 -50.15
C LYS A 378 -44.08 92.53 -51.19
N TYR A 379 -44.44 91.36 -51.72
CA TYR A 379 -45.54 91.24 -52.66
C TYR A 379 -46.88 91.63 -52.04
N ASP A 380 -47.17 91.16 -50.83
CA ASP A 380 -48.39 91.50 -50.08
C ASP A 380 -48.46 93.00 -49.79
N GLN A 381 -47.34 93.63 -49.44
CA GLN A 381 -47.25 95.07 -49.27
C GLN A 381 -47.52 95.81 -50.59
N GLU A 382 -46.82 95.45 -51.68
CA GLU A 382 -47.00 96.07 -53.00
C GLU A 382 -48.46 95.91 -53.49
N VAL A 383 -49.06 94.73 -53.32
CA VAL A 383 -50.47 94.48 -53.66
C VAL A 383 -51.40 95.33 -52.81
N GLY A 384 -51.14 95.46 -51.50
CA GLY A 384 -51.89 96.34 -50.61
C GLY A 384 -51.82 97.81 -51.04
N GLU A 385 -50.62 98.30 -51.37
CA GLU A 385 -50.40 99.66 -51.90
C GLU A 385 -51.16 99.87 -53.22
N ARG A 386 -51.07 98.92 -54.16
CA ARG A 386 -51.82 98.97 -55.44
C ARG A 386 -53.33 98.94 -55.26
N HIS A 387 -53.81 98.15 -54.30
CA HIS A 387 -55.23 98.10 -53.97
C HIS A 387 -55.71 99.45 -53.45
N ASN A 388 -54.97 100.07 -52.52
CA ASN A 388 -55.28 101.40 -52.02
C ASN A 388 -55.26 102.46 -53.14
N GLU A 389 -54.27 102.44 -54.03
CA GLU A 389 -54.21 103.33 -55.21
C GLU A 389 -55.44 103.16 -56.12
N LEU A 390 -55.86 101.92 -56.37
CA LEU A 390 -57.03 101.61 -57.18
C LEU A 390 -58.31 102.13 -56.51
N GLU A 391 -58.49 101.90 -55.22
CA GLU A 391 -59.64 102.41 -54.46
C GLU A 391 -59.70 103.95 -54.50
N GLU A 392 -58.56 104.63 -54.33
CA GLU A 392 -58.48 106.09 -54.47
C GLU A 392 -58.83 106.56 -55.89
N LEU A 393 -58.38 105.85 -56.92
CA LEU A 393 -58.69 106.18 -58.31
C LEU A 393 -60.17 105.96 -58.62
N ILE A 394 -60.76 104.85 -58.15
CA ILE A 394 -62.19 104.55 -58.27
C ILE A 394 -63.00 105.62 -57.55
N LYS A 395 -62.59 106.03 -56.34
CA LYS A 395 -63.22 107.12 -55.60
C LYS A 395 -63.21 108.42 -56.40
N ARG A 396 -62.03 108.83 -56.91
CA ARG A 396 -61.90 110.03 -57.77
C ARG A 396 -62.72 109.94 -59.06
N TYR A 397 -62.75 108.77 -59.70
CA TYR A 397 -63.54 108.53 -60.90
C TYR A 397 -65.05 108.66 -60.61
N ASN A 398 -65.53 108.08 -59.51
CA ASN A 398 -66.93 108.16 -59.10
C ASN A 398 -67.33 109.61 -58.77
N GLU A 399 -66.49 110.33 -58.01
CA GLU A 399 -66.68 111.77 -57.73
C GLU A 399 -66.71 112.60 -59.02
N GLY A 400 -65.79 112.35 -59.95
CA GLY A 400 -65.74 113.03 -61.24
C GLY A 400 -66.95 112.71 -62.12
N ASN A 401 -67.40 111.46 -62.17
CA ASN A 401 -68.57 111.04 -62.93
C ASN A 401 -69.87 111.63 -62.34
N GLN A 402 -69.95 111.73 -61.01
CA GLN A 402 -71.05 112.42 -60.33
C GLN A 402 -71.06 113.92 -60.69
N ALA A 403 -69.90 114.59 -60.66
CA ALA A 403 -69.78 115.99 -61.08
C ALA A 403 -70.17 116.20 -62.56
N LEU A 404 -69.74 115.30 -63.45
CA LEU A 404 -70.13 115.31 -64.87
C LEU A 404 -71.64 115.08 -65.06
N SER A 405 -72.26 114.19 -64.28
CA SER A 405 -73.71 113.99 -64.30
C SER A 405 -74.44 115.28 -63.94
N ILE A 406 -74.03 115.93 -62.84
CA ILE A 406 -74.60 117.22 -62.40
C ILE A 406 -74.43 118.29 -63.50
N GLN A 407 -73.26 118.38 -64.12
CA GLN A 407 -73.01 119.34 -65.18
C GLN A 407 -73.81 119.04 -66.44
N ARG A 408 -73.98 117.76 -66.80
CA ARG A 408 -74.82 117.34 -67.93
C ARG A 408 -76.29 117.69 -67.70
N ASP A 409 -76.79 117.47 -66.49
CA ASP A 409 -78.15 117.85 -66.10
C ASP A 409 -78.34 119.37 -66.18
N ARG A 410 -77.39 120.16 -65.67
CA ARG A 410 -77.40 121.62 -65.83
C ARG A 410 -77.30 122.08 -67.28
N PHE A 411 -76.45 121.44 -68.10
CA PHE A 411 -76.34 121.79 -69.51
C PHE A 411 -77.64 121.48 -70.26
N LYS A 412 -78.31 120.38 -69.92
CA LYS A 412 -79.62 120.01 -70.47
C LYS A 412 -80.68 121.05 -70.10
N GLU A 413 -80.70 121.49 -68.84
CA GLU A 413 -81.57 122.57 -68.36
C GLU A 413 -81.31 123.88 -69.14
N VAL A 414 -80.06 124.32 -69.21
CA VAL A 414 -79.67 125.54 -69.95
C VAL A 414 -79.96 125.45 -71.44
N SER A 415 -79.77 124.28 -72.06
CA SER A 415 -80.09 124.07 -73.48
C SER A 415 -81.58 124.15 -73.75
N GLU A 416 -82.41 123.63 -72.83
CA GLU A 416 -83.86 123.77 -72.91
C GLU A 416 -84.26 125.25 -72.75
N GLU A 417 -83.71 125.97 -71.77
CA GLU A 417 -83.92 127.41 -71.62
C GLU A 417 -83.52 128.20 -72.88
N TYR A 418 -82.36 127.88 -73.47
CA TYR A 418 -81.89 128.50 -74.71
C TYR A 418 -82.86 128.24 -75.86
N TYR A 419 -83.33 126.99 -76.03
CA TYR A 419 -84.31 126.65 -77.06
C TYR A 419 -85.63 127.40 -76.88
N GLN A 420 -86.10 127.56 -75.63
CA GLN A 420 -87.30 128.36 -75.34
C GLN A 420 -87.10 129.85 -75.65
N ILE A 421 -85.91 130.41 -75.42
CA ILE A 421 -85.57 131.79 -75.78
C ILE A 421 -85.51 131.94 -77.31
N GLU A 422 -84.88 131.00 -78.01
CA GLU A 422 -84.75 131.04 -79.47
C GLU A 422 -86.12 130.92 -80.15
N LYS A 423 -86.99 130.04 -79.66
CA LYS A 423 -88.38 129.95 -80.08
C LYS A 423 -89.14 131.26 -79.85
N ARG A 424 -88.98 131.89 -78.68
CA ARG A 424 -89.58 133.20 -78.38
C ARG A 424 -89.10 134.29 -79.34
N LYS A 425 -87.79 134.33 -79.63
CA LYS A 425 -87.22 135.28 -80.59
C LYS A 425 -87.73 135.06 -82.00
N GLU A 426 -87.88 133.80 -82.43
CA GLU A 426 -88.42 133.50 -83.77
C GLU A 426 -89.91 133.87 -83.86
N GLU A 427 -90.69 133.64 -82.80
CA GLU A 427 -92.09 134.11 -82.70
C GLU A 427 -92.18 135.64 -82.75
N GLU A 428 -91.32 136.36 -82.01
CA GLU A 428 -91.22 137.83 -82.08
C GLU A 428 -90.85 138.31 -83.48
N ARG A 429 -89.86 137.69 -84.13
CA ARG A 429 -89.45 138.01 -85.50
C ARG A 429 -90.57 137.80 -86.52
N LEU A 430 -91.30 136.70 -86.40
CA LEU A 430 -92.42 136.38 -87.29
C LEU A 430 -93.55 137.41 -87.13
N GLU A 431 -93.77 137.88 -85.90
CA GLU A 431 -94.76 138.93 -85.60
C GLU A 431 -94.31 140.30 -86.12
N GLU A 432 -93.03 140.66 -85.98
CA GLU A 432 -92.46 141.86 -86.61
C GLU A 432 -92.58 141.82 -88.14
N GLU A 433 -92.29 140.69 -88.77
CA GLU A 433 -92.42 140.54 -90.22
C GLU A 433 -93.90 140.65 -90.67
N ARG A 434 -94.84 140.18 -89.84
CA ARG A 434 -96.28 140.38 -90.04
C ARG A 434 -96.67 141.86 -89.97
N LEU A 435 -96.21 142.57 -88.94
CA LEU A 435 -96.46 144.00 -88.76
C LEU A 435 -95.89 144.83 -89.90
N GLU A 436 -94.67 144.53 -90.36
CA GLU A 436 -94.03 145.25 -91.46
C GLU A 436 -94.77 144.99 -92.79
N LYS A 437 -95.25 143.77 -93.04
CA LYS A 437 -96.13 143.48 -94.20
C LYS A 437 -97.41 144.32 -94.17
N ILE A 438 -98.05 144.47 -93.01
CA ILE A 438 -99.24 145.33 -92.86
C ILE A 438 -98.90 146.80 -93.16
N ARG A 439 -97.73 147.26 -92.70
CA ARG A 439 -97.26 148.64 -92.89
C ARG A 439 -96.95 148.96 -94.37
N ILE A 440 -96.29 148.04 -95.08
CA ILE A 440 -96.02 148.18 -96.52
C ILE A 440 -97.33 148.22 -97.33
N ILE A 441 -98.32 147.39 -96.98
CA ILE A 441 -99.65 147.39 -97.63
C ILE A 441 -100.37 148.72 -97.40
N THR A 442 -100.29 149.30 -96.19
CA THR A 442 -100.91 150.60 -95.90
C THR A 442 -100.23 151.75 -96.65
N TRP A 443 -98.90 151.76 -96.74
CA TRP A 443 -98.14 152.76 -97.50
C TRP A 443 -98.41 152.70 -99.01
N THR A 444 -98.43 151.50 -99.60
CA THR A 444 -98.75 151.30 -101.03
C THR A 444 -100.17 151.76 -101.36
N ASN A 445 -101.15 151.46 -100.51
CA ASN A 445 -102.53 151.94 -100.70
C ASN A 445 -102.63 153.48 -100.64
N ASN A 446 -101.88 154.12 -99.73
CA ASN A 446 -101.82 155.58 -99.65
C ASN A 446 -101.13 156.20 -100.87
N ALA A 447 -100.05 155.61 -101.35
CA ALA A 447 -99.35 156.04 -102.57
C ALA A 447 -100.24 155.95 -103.82
N ILE A 448 -101.03 154.88 -103.96
CA ILE A 448 -102.00 154.71 -105.06
C ILE A 448 -103.08 155.81 -105.01
N ARG A 449 -103.55 156.19 -103.81
CA ARG A 449 -104.51 157.31 -103.64
C ARG A 449 -103.91 158.65 -104.11
N ILE A 450 -102.67 158.95 -103.73
CA ILE A 450 -101.96 160.18 -104.12
C ILE A 450 -101.73 160.22 -105.64
N GLN A 451 -101.24 159.11 -106.23
CA GLN A 451 -101.01 159.03 -107.68
C GLN A 451 -102.29 159.21 -108.50
N ARG A 452 -103.44 158.75 -108.00
CA ARG A 452 -104.74 158.90 -108.68
C ARG A 452 -105.23 160.36 -108.69
N VAL A 453 -104.97 161.11 -107.63
CA VAL A 453 -105.26 162.56 -107.56
C VAL A 453 -104.33 163.35 -108.47
N TRP A 454 -103.03 163.03 -108.47
CA TRP A 454 -102.05 163.73 -109.29
C TRP A 454 -102.26 163.50 -110.80
N LYS A 455 -102.58 162.26 -111.21
CA LYS A 455 -102.90 161.97 -112.64
C LYS A 455 -104.16 162.70 -113.13
N LYS A 456 -105.16 162.95 -112.28
CA LYS A 456 -106.32 163.78 -112.62
C LYS A 456 -105.97 165.27 -112.73
N PHE A 457 -105.06 165.77 -111.90
CA PHE A 457 -104.60 167.16 -111.95
C PHE A 457 -103.73 167.43 -113.20
N TYR A 458 -102.86 166.48 -113.58
CA TYR A 458 -101.96 166.59 -114.74
C TYR A 458 -102.68 166.58 -116.10
N ALA A 459 -103.88 166.00 -116.17
CA ALA A 459 -104.67 165.94 -117.40
C ALA A 459 -105.49 167.21 -117.69
N ALA A 460 -105.65 168.12 -116.73
CA ALA A 460 -106.50 169.30 -116.88
C ALA A 460 -105.73 170.60 -117.20
N HIS A 461 -104.48 170.77 -116.75
CA HIS A 461 -103.72 172.02 -116.89
C HIS A 461 -102.25 171.72 -117.30
N GLY A 462 -101.88 171.97 -118.56
CA GLY A 462 -100.53 171.74 -119.09
C GLY A 462 -99.44 172.64 -118.47
N PRO A 463 -98.13 172.36 -118.65
CA PRO A 463 -97.07 173.11 -117.98
C PRO A 463 -96.59 174.35 -118.77
N PHE A 464 -96.71 175.52 -118.12
CA PHE A 464 -95.96 176.74 -118.39
C PHE A 464 -94.70 176.84 -117.49
N ARG A 465 -93.79 177.65 -118.01
CA ARG A 465 -92.53 178.22 -117.49
C ARG A 465 -92.42 178.56 -115.98
N THR A 466 -91.18 178.34 -115.51
CA THR A 466 -90.36 179.09 -114.52
C THR A 466 -90.97 179.46 -113.17
N VAL A 467 -90.37 178.96 -112.07
CA VAL A 467 -89.69 179.73 -110.99
C VAL A 467 -89.20 178.77 -109.88
N ARG A 468 -88.01 179.09 -109.36
CA ARG A 468 -87.31 178.52 -108.19
C ARG A 468 -88.23 178.31 -106.96
N ILE A 469 -87.97 177.27 -106.17
CA ILE A 469 -87.54 177.31 -104.75
C ILE A 469 -87.47 175.88 -104.16
N PHE A 470 -86.39 175.65 -103.39
CA PHE A 470 -86.07 174.66 -102.34
C PHE A 470 -87.05 173.56 -101.91
N PHE A 471 -86.52 172.34 -101.68
CA PHE A 471 -86.65 171.43 -100.51
C PHE A 471 -85.99 170.08 -100.91
N ASN A 472 -84.74 169.75 -100.55
CA ASN A 472 -84.28 169.13 -99.30
C ASN A 472 -85.31 168.23 -98.59
N ILE A 473 -85.21 166.91 -98.78
CA ILE A 473 -85.59 165.87 -97.81
C ILE A 473 -84.80 164.60 -98.15
N ASN A 474 -83.99 164.18 -97.17
CA ASN A 474 -83.43 162.85 -97.01
C ASN A 474 -84.54 161.79 -97.03
N PHE A 475 -84.30 160.68 -97.73
CA PHE A 475 -84.95 159.42 -97.40
C PHE A 475 -83.87 158.34 -97.34
N ILE A 476 -83.46 158.04 -96.12
CA ILE A 476 -82.83 156.77 -95.75
C ILE A 476 -83.97 155.76 -95.66
N LEU A 477 -83.83 154.65 -96.36
CA LEU A 477 -84.35 153.36 -95.96
C LEU A 477 -83.26 152.33 -96.25
#